data_AF-A0A3Q1EGL5-F1
#
_entry.id   AF-A0A3Q1EGL5-F1
#
_cell.length_a   1.000
_cell.length_b   1.000
_cell.length_c   1.000
_cell.angle_alpha   90.00
_cell.angle_beta   90.00
_cell.angle_gamma   90.00
#
_symmetry.space_group_name_H-M   'P 1'
#
loop_
_entity.id
_entity.type
_entity.pdbx_description
1 polymer ?
#
loop_
_entity_poly.entity_id
_entity_poly.type
_entity_poly.pdbx_seq_one_letter_code
_entity_poly.pdbx_strand_id
1 'polypeptide(L)'
;RQQCRKRKRTEQSLKAKRLSDRQRSKRKVHLGQAFQRWREFREQKGFKSDAGLAVLLIDRYVNFSSLLWDYFDSIPYIQNTLNIICLHI
;
A
#
# COMPACT_ATOMS: atom_id res chain seq x y z
N ARG A 1 -33.60 -24.09 -3.18
CA ARG A 1 -32.68 -22.92 -3.30
C ARG A 1 -33.52 -21.69 -3.57
N GLN A 2 -33.81 -20.88 -2.55
CA GLN A 2 -34.69 -19.72 -2.72
C GLN A 2 -33.87 -18.56 -3.31
N GLN A 3 -34.14 -18.21 -4.57
CA GLN A 3 -33.44 -17.15 -5.26
C GLN A 3 -34.06 -15.81 -4.83
N CYS A 4 -33.35 -15.05 -4.00
CA CYS A 4 -33.74 -13.67 -3.70
C CYS A 4 -33.78 -12.86 -5.02
N ARG A 5 -34.98 -12.45 -5.44
CA ARG A 5 -35.19 -11.55 -6.59
C ARG A 5 -34.40 -10.26 -6.35
N LYS A 6 -33.27 -10.09 -7.05
CA LYS A 6 -32.49 -8.84 -6.99
C LYS A 6 -33.34 -7.71 -7.60
N ARG A 7 -33.76 -6.74 -6.77
CA ARG A 7 -34.40 -5.50 -7.26
C ARG A 7 -33.50 -4.87 -8.32
N LYS A 8 -34.05 -4.58 -9.52
CA LYS A 8 -33.33 -3.85 -10.56
C LYS A 8 -32.97 -2.47 -10.01
N ARG A 9 -31.68 -2.17 -9.97
CA ARG A 9 -31.15 -0.89 -9.49
C ARG A 9 -31.38 0.18 -10.57
N THR A 10 -31.78 1.39 -10.18
CA THR A 10 -31.88 2.52 -11.10
C THR A 10 -30.51 2.91 -11.65
N GLU A 11 -30.46 3.49 -12.85
CA GLU A 11 -29.19 3.93 -13.47
C GLU A 11 -28.41 4.90 -12.57
N GLN A 12 -29.11 5.83 -11.92
CA GLN A 12 -28.50 6.78 -11.00
C GLN A 12 -27.82 6.08 -9.80
N SER A 13 -28.46 5.04 -9.26
CA SER A 13 -27.89 4.22 -8.18
C SER A 13 -26.66 3.42 -8.64
N LEU A 14 -26.65 2.95 -9.90
CA LEU A 14 -25.49 2.29 -10.49
C LEU A 14 -24.31 3.25 -10.69
N LYS A 15 -24.57 4.46 -11.20
CA LYS A 15 -23.56 5.52 -11.35
C LYS A 15 -22.95 5.91 -10.00
N ALA A 16 -23.79 6.13 -8.99
CA ALA A 16 -23.35 6.41 -7.63
C ALA A 16 -22.48 5.28 -7.04
N LYS A 17 -22.89 4.01 -7.23
CA LYS A 17 -22.10 2.86 -6.79
C LYS A 17 -20.73 2.82 -7.47
N ARG A 18 -20.67 2.99 -8.80
CA ARG A 18 -19.42 2.99 -9.56
C ARG A 18 -18.46 4.08 -9.08
N LEU A 19 -18.98 5.28 -8.80
CA LEU A 19 -18.18 6.37 -8.27
C LEU A 19 -17.61 6.02 -6.88
N SER A 20 -18.45 5.51 -5.98
CA SER A 20 -18.02 5.04 -4.66
C SER A 20 -16.96 3.95 -4.75
N ASP A 21 -17.15 2.96 -5.62
CA ASP A 21 -16.19 1.87 -5.82
C ASP A 21 -14.86 2.41 -6.35
N ARG A 22 -14.89 3.39 -7.27
CA ARG A 22 -13.69 4.05 -7.81
C ARG A 22 -12.94 4.85 -6.76
N GLN A 23 -13.65 5.52 -5.84
CA GLN A 23 -12.97 6.22 -4.73
C GLN A 23 -12.37 5.22 -3.73
N ARG A 24 -13.06 4.10 -3.49
CA ARG A 24 -12.56 3.05 -2.60
C ARG A 24 -11.35 2.34 -3.20
N SER A 25 -11.32 2.10 -4.51
CA SER A 25 -10.19 1.42 -5.16
C SER A 25 -8.88 2.20 -5.03
N LYS A 26 -8.93 3.53 -5.01
CA LYS A 26 -7.74 4.39 -4.79
C LYS A 26 -7.07 4.17 -3.44
N ARG A 27 -7.83 3.71 -2.43
CA ARG A 27 -7.35 3.50 -1.05
C ARG A 27 -7.05 2.02 -0.76
N LYS A 28 -7.23 1.13 -1.73
CA LYS A 28 -6.98 -0.30 -1.58
C LYS A 28 -5.65 -0.65 -2.24
N VAL A 29 -4.87 -1.46 -1.53
CA VAL A 29 -3.66 -2.08 -2.07
C VAL A 29 -3.96 -3.55 -2.35
N HIS A 30 -3.64 -4.00 -3.56
CA HIS A 30 -3.74 -5.41 -3.92
C HIS A 30 -2.41 -6.11 -3.63
N LEU A 31 -2.37 -6.93 -2.59
CA LEU A 31 -1.15 -7.64 -2.16
C LEU A 31 -0.79 -8.83 -3.06
N GLY A 32 -1.76 -9.40 -3.78
CA GLY A 32 -1.54 -10.54 -4.67
C GLY A 32 -0.85 -11.72 -3.97
N GLN A 33 0.26 -12.20 -4.54
CA GLN A 33 1.06 -13.30 -3.98
C GLN A 33 1.67 -12.98 -2.61
N ALA A 34 1.84 -11.70 -2.26
CA ALA A 34 2.35 -11.29 -0.95
C ALA A 34 1.31 -11.44 0.18
N PHE A 35 0.04 -11.75 -0.14
CA PHE A 35 -1.03 -11.89 0.85
C PHE A 35 -0.75 -13.02 1.86
N GLN A 36 -0.14 -14.12 1.41
CA GLN A 36 0.22 -15.22 2.30
C GLN A 36 1.29 -14.78 3.31
N ARG A 37 2.39 -14.19 2.83
CA ARG A 37 3.45 -13.63 3.69
C ARG A 37 2.91 -12.60 4.67
N TRP A 38 1.99 -11.76 4.22
CA TRP A 38 1.31 -10.77 5.05
C TRP A 38 0.53 -11.42 6.20
N ARG A 39 -0.24 -12.47 5.92
CA ARG A 39 -1.01 -13.20 6.95
C ARG A 39 -0.10 -13.88 7.97
N GLU A 40 0.93 -14.58 7.50
CA GLU A 40 1.93 -15.22 8.35
C GLU A 40 2.59 -14.19 9.27
N PHE A 41 3.01 -13.06 8.71
CA PHE A 41 3.63 -11.99 9.48
C PHE A 41 2.67 -11.35 10.50
N ARG A 42 1.40 -11.17 10.13
CA ARG A 42 0.35 -10.69 11.04
C ARG A 42 0.15 -11.61 12.23
N GLU A 43 0.09 -12.92 11.98
CA GLU A 43 -0.07 -13.94 13.02
C GLU A 43 1.16 -14.00 13.93
N GLN A 44 2.36 -14.00 13.36
CA GLN A 44 3.62 -13.97 14.12
C GLN A 44 3.74 -12.75 15.03
N LYS A 45 3.22 -11.60 14.61
CA LYS A 45 3.24 -10.35 15.39
C LYS A 45 2.02 -10.15 16.28
N GLY A 46 1.06 -11.08 16.27
CA GLY A 46 -0.13 -11.05 17.13
C GLY A 46 -1.15 -9.97 16.76
N PHE A 47 -1.15 -9.48 15.52
CA PHE A 47 -2.09 -8.44 15.10
C PHE A 47 -3.48 -9.00 14.79
N LYS A 48 -4.51 -8.39 15.38
CA LYS A 48 -5.92 -8.77 15.15
C LYS A 48 -6.47 -8.27 13.81
N SER A 49 -5.87 -7.24 13.22
CA SER A 49 -6.31 -6.64 11.96
C SER A 49 -5.14 -6.28 11.06
N ASP A 50 -5.36 -6.36 9.75
CA ASP A 50 -4.39 -5.95 8.73
C ASP A 50 -4.12 -4.45 8.79
N ALA A 51 -5.11 -3.64 9.16
CA ALA A 51 -4.94 -2.19 9.32
C ALA A 51 -3.89 -1.86 10.40
N GLY A 52 -3.92 -2.54 11.55
CA GLY A 52 -2.93 -2.32 12.61
C GLY A 52 -1.51 -2.71 12.19
N LEU A 53 -1.37 -3.82 11.46
CA LEU A 53 -0.08 -4.22 10.91
C LEU A 53 0.44 -3.22 9.87
N ALA A 54 -0.44 -2.69 9.01
CA ALA A 54 -0.09 -1.71 7.99
C ALA A 54 0.41 -0.39 8.59
N VAL A 55 -0.26 0.11 9.64
CA VAL A 55 0.18 1.33 10.34
C VAL A 55 1.57 1.14 10.92
N LEU A 56 1.82 0.03 11.63
CA LEU A 56 3.15 -0.25 12.18
C LEU A 56 4.24 -0.31 11.09
N LEU A 57 3.94 -0.93 9.94
CA LEU A 57 4.89 -1.01 8.84
C LEU A 57 5.20 0.37 8.22
N ILE A 58 4.18 1.22 8.08
CA ILE A 58 4.34 2.60 7.62
C ILE A 58 5.20 3.39 8.61
N ASP A 59 4.88 3.32 9.90
CA ASP A 59 5.62 4.03 10.94
C ASP A 59 7.10 3.60 10.96
N ARG A 60 7.36 2.29 10.84
CA ARG A 60 8.73 1.78 10.75
C ARG A 60 9.45 2.27 9.49
N TYR A 61 8.77 2.29 8.34
CA TYR A 61 9.37 2.77 7.09
C TYR A 61 9.68 4.27 7.15
N VAL A 62 8.75 5.09 7.65
CA VAL A 62 8.94 6.54 7.76
C VAL A 62 10.10 6.86 8.73
N ASN A 63 10.10 6.22 9.90
CA ASN A 63 11.18 6.42 10.89
C ASN A 63 12.55 5.94 10.38
N PHE A 64 12.57 4.86 9.61
CA PHE A 64 13.81 4.37 9.00
C PHE A 64 14.26 5.25 7.84
N SER A 65 13.33 5.75 7.04
CA SER A 65 13.60 6.63 5.91
C SER A 65 14.10 8.00 6.38
N SER A 66 13.56 8.57 7.45
CA SER A 66 14.06 9.83 8.00
C SER A 66 15.53 9.69 8.43
N LEU A 67 15.84 8.61 9.16
CA LEU A 67 17.22 8.34 9.58
C LEU A 67 18.16 8.07 8.40
N LEU A 68 17.68 7.43 7.33
CA LEU A 68 18.50 7.15 6.15
C LEU A 68 18.73 8.39 5.28
N TRP A 69 17.76 9.29 5.12
CA TRP A 69 17.97 10.53 4.39
C TRP A 69 18.93 11.45 5.16
N ASP A 70 18.76 11.59 6.48
CA ASP A 70 19.68 12.35 7.32
C ASP A 70 21.11 11.78 7.27
N TYR A 71 21.22 10.44 7.21
CA TYR A 71 22.50 9.76 7.06
C TYR A 71 23.11 9.94 5.65
N PHE A 72 22.31 9.85 4.58
CA PHE A 72 22.79 9.95 3.20
C PHE A 72 23.20 11.38 2.82
N ASP A 73 22.46 12.39 3.31
CA ASP A 73 22.81 13.81 3.15
C ASP A 73 24.07 14.20 3.95
N SER A 74 24.38 13.44 5.01
CA SER A 74 25.59 13.63 5.81
C SER A 74 26.82 12.87 5.27
N ILE A 75 26.72 12.12 4.15
CA ILE A 75 27.88 11.48 3.51
C ILE A 75 28.39 12.36 2.35
N PRO A 76 29.45 13.17 2.53
CA PRO A 76 29.98 14.08 1.50
C PRO A 76 30.73 13.37 0.34
N TYR A 77 30.53 12.06 0.13
CA TYR A 77 31.28 11.26 -0.85
C TYR A 77 30.45 10.42 -1.82
N ILE A 78 29.12 10.62 -1.92
CA ILE A 78 28.27 9.94 -2.93
C ILE A 78 27.76 10.92 -4.01
N GLN A 79 28.41 12.08 -4.20
CA GLN A 79 28.14 12.94 -5.36
C GLN A 79 28.91 12.50 -6.62
N ASN A 80 29.92 11.64 -6.51
CA ASN A 80 30.74 11.22 -7.66
C ASN A 80 30.34 9.90 -8.33
N THR A 81 29.42 9.10 -7.75
CA THR A 81 28.94 7.87 -8.41
C THR A 81 27.64 8.06 -9.20
N LEU A 82 26.84 9.09 -8.88
CA LEU A 82 25.65 9.44 -9.66
C LEU A 82 26.00 10.01 -11.05
N ASN A 83 27.17 10.65 -11.20
CA ASN A 83 27.66 11.08 -12.52
C ASN A 83 28.13 9.91 -13.41
N ILE A 84 28.44 8.74 -12.85
CA ILE A 84 28.87 7.57 -13.65
C ILE A 84 27.67 6.80 -14.23
N ILE A 85 26.54 6.78 -13.54
CA ILE A 85 25.35 6.04 -14.00
C ILE A 85 24.52 6.87 -15.00
N CYS A 86 24.49 8.21 -14.86
CA CYS A 86 23.70 9.07 -15.75
C CYS A 86 24.33 9.34 -17.13
N LEU A 87 25.55 8.89 -17.40
CA LEU A 87 26.25 9.07 -18.69
C LEU A 87 26.14 7.86 -19.64
N HIS A 88 25.39 6.82 -19.27
CA HIS A 88 25.17 5.60 -20.08
C HIS A 88 23.68 5.25 -20.27
N ILE A 89 22.80 6.26 -20.33
CA ILE A 89 21.44 6.17 -20.88
C ILE A 89 21.28 7.33 -21.85
#